data_AF-A0A383CVD9-F1
#
_entry.id   AF-A0A383CVD9-F1
#
_cell.length_a   1.000
_cell.length_b   1.000
_cell.length_c   1.000
_cell.angle_alpha   90.00
_cell.angle_beta   90.00
_cell.angle_gamma   90.00
#
_symmetry.space_group_name_H-M   'P 1'
#
loop_
_entity.id
_entity.type
_entity.pdbx_description
1 polymer ?
#
loop_
_entity_poly.entity_id
_entity_poly.type
_entity_poly.pdbx_seq_one_letter_code
_entity_poly.pdbx_strand_id
1 'polypeptide(L)'
;FPTANDGRGFSLARRLRELGYQSILRAQGHCVVDHYRHAIQCGFDQIAISPELAKRMPESYWKKQVNIPMPSYQEKLQPGSLISRS
;
A
#
# COMPACT_ATOMS: atom_id res chain seq x y z
N PHE A 1 -10.00 11.02 5.73
CA PHE A 1 -11.17 10.19 5.37
C PHE A 1 -12.00 9.94 6.62
N PRO A 2 -13.28 10.33 6.65
CA PRO A 2 -14.14 10.15 7.82
C PRO A 2 -14.43 8.67 8.14
N THR A 3 -14.26 7.76 7.18
CA THR A 3 -14.44 6.32 7.37
C THR A 3 -13.30 5.56 6.68
N ALA A 4 -12.58 4.73 7.45
CA ALA A 4 -11.40 3.98 6.98
C ALA A 4 -11.72 2.86 5.97
N ASN A 5 -13.00 2.65 5.66
CA ASN A 5 -13.51 1.52 4.88
C ASN A 5 -14.07 1.89 3.51
N ASP A 6 -14.06 3.18 3.16
CA ASP A 6 -14.58 3.60 1.87
C ASP A 6 -13.44 3.71 0.86
N GLY A 7 -13.19 2.62 0.15
CA GLY A 7 -12.11 2.46 -0.83
C GLY A 7 -12.04 3.56 -1.90
N ARG A 8 -13.04 4.44 -1.97
CA ARG A 8 -13.08 5.67 -2.78
C ARG A 8 -11.81 6.52 -2.67
N GLY A 9 -11.16 6.57 -1.50
CA GLY A 9 -9.92 7.35 -1.33
C GLY A 9 -8.77 6.88 -2.22
N PHE A 10 -8.62 5.57 -2.37
CA PHE A 10 -7.60 4.94 -3.22
C PHE A 10 -7.91 5.13 -4.70
N SER A 11 -9.17 4.93 -5.09
CA SER A 11 -9.64 5.18 -6.45
C SER A 11 -9.46 6.64 -6.86
N LEU A 12 -9.71 7.58 -5.95
CA LEU A 12 -9.55 9.01 -6.21
C LEU A 12 -8.07 9.38 -6.37
N ALA A 13 -7.19 8.87 -5.52
CA ALA A 13 -5.75 9.10 -5.67
C ALA A 13 -5.22 8.59 -7.02
N ARG A 14 -5.62 7.38 -7.40
CA ARG A 14 -5.29 6.81 -8.71
C ARG A 14 -5.82 7.67 -9.85
N ARG A 15 -7.08 8.09 -9.76
CA ARG A 15 -7.71 8.97 -10.77
C ARG A 15 -6.99 10.31 -10.89
N LEU A 16 -6.57 10.91 -9.78
CA LEU A 16 -5.79 12.16 -9.79
C LEU A 16 -4.44 11.95 -10.50
N ARG A 17 -3.74 10.84 -10.24
CA ARG A 17 -2.50 10.52 -10.96
C ARG A 17 -2.72 10.30 -12.45
N GLU A 18 -3.78 9.57 -12.83
CA GLU A 18 -4.17 9.37 -14.23
C GLU A 18 -4.49 10.70 -14.93
N LEU A 19 -5.05 11.67 -14.21
CA LEU A 19 -5.32 13.03 -14.70
C LEU A 19 -4.08 13.94 -14.73
N GLY A 20 -2.89 13.43 -14.38
CA GLY A 20 -1.64 14.19 -14.41
C GLY A 20 -1.37 15.02 -13.15
N TYR A 21 -2.04 14.73 -12.04
CA TYR A 21 -1.79 15.41 -10.76
C TYR A 21 -0.40 15.04 -10.21
N GLN A 22 0.50 16.02 -10.13
CA GLN A 22 1.88 15.83 -9.69
C GLN A 22 2.12 16.21 -8.23
N SER A 23 1.18 16.90 -7.59
CA SER A 23 1.36 17.34 -6.20
C SER A 23 1.21 16.18 -5.20
N ILE A 24 1.58 16.47 -3.96
CA ILE A 24 1.65 15.49 -2.89
C ILE A 24 0.26 15.04 -2.47
N LEU A 25 -0.01 13.74 -2.57
CA LEU A 25 -1.21 13.10 -2.06
C LEU A 25 -0.95 12.51 -0.68
N ARG A 26 -1.64 13.06 0.33
CA ARG A 26 -1.55 12.59 1.72
C ARG A 26 -2.81 11.83 2.13
N ALA A 27 -2.66 10.55 2.44
CA ALA A 27 -3.71 9.76 3.07
C ALA A 27 -3.79 10.10 4.58
N GLN A 28 -4.96 10.50 5.06
CA GLN A 28 -5.21 10.77 6.48
C GLN A 28 -6.41 9.95 6.99
N GLY A 29 -6.20 9.17 8.05
CA GLY A 29 -7.25 8.36 8.69
C GLY A 29 -6.66 7.23 9.54
N HIS A 30 -7.50 6.25 9.87
CA HIS A 30 -7.06 5.01 10.50
C HIS A 30 -6.35 4.13 9.46
N CYS A 31 -5.08 4.44 9.19
CA CYS A 31 -4.26 3.69 8.25
C CYS A 31 -3.55 2.55 8.98
N VAL A 32 -3.84 1.31 8.56
CA VAL A 32 -3.14 0.10 9.04
C VAL A 32 -1.94 -0.18 8.12
N VAL A 33 -0.93 -0.87 8.64
CA VAL A 33 0.31 -1.17 7.89
C VAL A 33 0.05 -1.91 6.57
N ASP A 34 -0.98 -2.74 6.54
CA ASP A 34 -1.37 -3.51 5.35
C ASP A 34 -1.81 -2.61 4.19
N HIS A 35 -2.47 -1.49 4.52
CA HIS A 35 -2.93 -0.50 3.53
C HIS A 35 -1.79 0.36 2.98
N TYR A 36 -0.63 0.39 3.64
CA TYR A 36 0.50 1.23 3.23
C TYR A 36 0.96 0.91 1.82
N ARG A 37 1.12 -0.38 1.50
CA ARG A 37 1.55 -0.83 0.18
C ARG A 37 0.57 -0.45 -0.91
N HIS A 38 -0.72 -0.68 -0.65
CA HIS A 38 -1.80 -0.33 -1.57
C HIS A 38 -1.84 1.19 -1.79
N ALA A 39 -1.65 1.99 -0.74
CA ALA A 39 -1.61 3.45 -0.88
C ALA A 39 -0.50 3.92 -1.82
N ILE A 40 0.71 3.36 -1.68
CA ILE A 40 1.84 3.67 -2.59
C ILE A 40 1.50 3.25 -4.03
N GLN A 41 0.92 2.06 -4.23
CA GLN A 41 0.48 1.59 -5.56
C GLN A 41 -0.61 2.47 -6.19
N CYS A 42 -1.50 3.04 -5.39
CA CYS A 42 -2.51 3.99 -5.86
C CYS A 42 -1.96 5.40 -6.12
N GLY A 43 -0.72 5.68 -5.71
CA GLY A 43 -0.05 6.95 -5.96
C GLY A 43 -0.12 7.96 -4.81
N PHE A 44 -0.37 7.53 -3.58
CA PHE A 44 -0.15 8.37 -2.39
C PHE A 44 1.34 8.53 -2.11
N ASP A 45 1.76 9.75 -1.75
CA ASP A 45 3.14 10.06 -1.36
C ASP A 45 3.35 9.98 0.15
N GLN A 46 2.30 10.29 0.92
CA GLN A 46 2.39 10.37 2.39
C GLN A 46 1.21 9.70 3.06
N ILE A 47 1.46 9.05 4.20
CA ILE A 47 0.42 8.48 5.06
C ILE A 47 0.56 9.08 6.45
N ALA A 48 -0.53 9.68 6.94
CA ALA A 48 -0.64 10.11 8.32
C ALA A 48 -1.07 8.93 9.19
N ILE A 49 -0.16 8.45 10.05
CA ILE A 49 -0.43 7.44 11.08
C ILE A 49 -0.68 8.12 12.42
N SER A 50 -1.44 7.47 13.31
CA SER A 50 -1.61 7.97 14.67
C SER A 50 -0.29 7.87 15.45
N PRO A 51 -0.03 8.79 16.40
CA PRO A 51 1.20 8.77 17.20
C PRO A 51 1.34 7.49 18.03
N GLU A 52 0.22 6.88 18.46
CA GLU A 52 0.22 5.59 19.14
C GLU A 52 0.69 4.44 18.24
N LEU A 53 0.26 4.45 16.98
CA LEU A 53 0.69 3.47 15.99
C LEU A 53 2.17 3.69 15.62
N ALA A 54 2.60 4.95 15.50
CA ALA A 54 4.00 5.29 15.27
C ALA A 54 4.93 4.82 16.40
N LYS A 55 4.46 4.89 17.66
CA LYS A 55 5.19 4.35 18.82
C LYS A 55 5.32 2.82 18.78
N ARG A 56 4.25 2.12 18.38
CA ARG A 56 4.24 0.66 18.28
C ARG A 56 5.03 0.14 17.08
N MET A 57 4.96 0.87 15.95
CA MET A 57 5.54 0.50 14.68
C MET A 57 6.22 1.72 14.05
N PRO A 58 7.54 1.90 14.25
CA PRO A 58 8.27 3.04 13.72
C PRO A 58 8.36 2.98 12.19
N GLU A 59 8.61 4.13 11.54
CA GLU A 59 8.67 4.30 10.09
C GLU A 59 9.52 3.24 9.37
N SER A 60 10.63 2.81 9.96
CA SER A 60 11.51 1.78 9.40
C SER A 60 10.78 0.45 9.15
N TYR A 61 9.79 0.09 9.98
CA TYR A 61 8.96 -1.09 9.79
C TYR A 61 8.05 -0.93 8.57
N TRP A 62 7.46 0.26 8.39
CA TRP A 62 6.58 0.59 7.27
C TRP A 62 7.33 0.58 5.94
N LYS A 63 8.54 1.15 5.91
CA LYS A 63 9.41 1.14 4.73
C LYS A 63 9.80 -0.28 4.29
N LYS A 64 10.01 -1.20 5.24
CA LYS A 64 10.29 -2.61 4.93
C LYS A 64 9.12 -3.29 4.20
N GLN A 65 7.86 -2.96 4.55
CA GLN A 65 6.68 -3.58 3.95
C GLN A 65 6.52 -3.31 2.45
N VAL A 66 6.98 -2.15 1.95
CA VAL A 66 6.89 -1.80 0.51
C VAL A 66 7.82 -2.66 -0.34
N ASN A 67 9.01 -2.97 0.17
CA ASN A 67 10.04 -3.69 -0.59
C ASN A 67 9.88 -5.21 -0.57
N ILE A 68 8.90 -5.77 0.14
CA ILE A 68 8.68 -7.23 0.18
C ILE A 68 7.85 -7.61 -1.05
N PRO A 69 8.35 -8.27 -2.10
CA PRO A 69 7.49 -8.77 -3.16
C PRO A 69 6.45 -9.72 -2.57
N MET A 70 5.15 -9.42 -2.77
CA MET A 70 4.07 -10.32 -2.35
C MET A 70 3.79 -11.25 -3.52
N PRO A 71 4.01 -12.57 -3.37
CA PRO A 71 3.60 -13.51 -4.40
C PRO A 71 2.09 -13.43 -4.55
N SER A 72 1.65 -13.27 -5.79
CA SER A 72 0.24 -13.30 -6.16
C SER A 72 -0.39 -14.60 -5.63
N TYR A 73 -1.68 -14.55 -5.34
CA TYR A 73 -2.43 -15.74 -4.93
C TYR A 73 -2.28 -16.89 -5.94
N GLN A 74 -2.11 -16.55 -7.22
CA GLN A 74 -1.85 -17.48 -8.31
C GLN A 74 -0.48 -18.18 -8.18
N GLU A 75 0.57 -17.48 -7.75
CA GLU A 75 1.88 -18.08 -7.47
C GLU A 75 1.85 -19.03 -6.27
N LYS A 76 1.03 -18.72 -5.26
CA LYS A 76 0.83 -19.60 -4.09
C LYS A 76 0.08 -20.89 -4.43
N LEU A 77 -0.70 -20.89 -5.51
CA LEU A 77 -1.48 -22.03 -5.98
C LEU A 77 -0.79 -22.87 -7.06
N GLN A 78 0.48 -22.59 -7.41
CA GLN A 78 1.27 -23.45 -8.30
C GLN A 78 2.24 -24.33 -7.47
N PRO A 79 1.78 -25.45 -6.86
CA PRO A 79 2.70 -26.47 -6.39
C PRO A 79 3.26 -27.22 -7.60
N GLY A 80 4.37 -26.72 -8.18
CA GLY A 80 5.23 -27.53 -9.05
C GLY A 80 5.51 -27.05 -10.47
N SER A 81 6.09 -25.86 -10.66
CA SER A 81 6.69 -25.48 -11.97
C SER A 81 8.21 -25.18 -11.88
N LEU A 82 8.89 -25.71 -10.85
CA LEU A 82 10.35 -25.58 -10.70
C LEU A 82 11.15 -26.76 -11.27
N ILE A 83 10.57 -27.63 -12.09
CA ILE A 83 11.31 -28.72 -12.74
C ILE A 83 10.95 -28.79 -14.23
N SER A 84 11.62 -27.97 -15.03
CA SER A 84 12.18 -28.37 -16.33
C SER A 84 12.73 -27.12 -17.02
N ARG A 85 14.05 -26.97 -16.98
CA ARG A 85 14.83 -26.31 -18.03
C ARG A 85 16.31 -26.57 -17.78
N SER A 86 16.76 -27.73 -18.29
CA SER A 86 18.06 -28.03 -18.91
C SER A 86 18.31 -29.53 -18.82
#